data_AF-W6YQW1-F1
#
_entry.id   AF-W6YQW1-F1
#
_cell.length_a   1.000
_cell.length_b   1.000
_cell.length_c   1.000
_cell.angle_alpha   90.00
_cell.angle_beta   90.00
_cell.angle_gamma   90.00
#
_symmetry.space_group_name_H-M   'P 1'
#
loop_
_entity.id
_entity.type
_entity.pdbx_description
1 polymer ?
#
loop_
_entity_poly.entity_id
_entity_poly.type
_entity_poly.pdbx_seq_one_letter_code
_entity_poly.pdbx_strand_id
1 'polypeptide(L)'
;MRTVLQRVKSASVTVDGQLISSIGKGLLVLAAISKDDNEKDVEAMAAKILKARLWDDESKDPPGRWKSNVSDIQGEVLCVSQFTLLASMKKGNKPDFHQSANGDKARTLYQAFFNKVKALYEPEKVKDGLFAAMMDVALVNDGPVTIQIDTNPPKTEDPSASGSSSNNPKTNKSQTVDVNDRK
;
A
#
# COMPACT_ATOMS: atom_id res chain seq x y z
N MET A 1 9.27 -3.51 5.37
CA MET A 1 8.42 -2.31 5.38
C MET A 1 7.06 -2.72 4.89
N ARG A 2 6.00 -2.27 5.54
CA ARG A 2 4.63 -2.60 5.15
C ARG A 2 3.85 -1.35 4.79
N THR A 3 3.09 -1.40 3.72
CA THR A 3 2.19 -0.32 3.33
C THR A 3 0.79 -0.83 3.04
N VAL A 4 -0.20 0.03 3.27
CA VAL A 4 -1.56 -0.09 2.73
C VAL A 4 -1.78 1.08 1.79
N LEU A 5 -1.96 0.77 0.51
CA LEU A 5 -2.27 1.73 -0.54
C LEU A 5 -3.77 1.77 -0.72
N GLN A 6 -4.33 2.96 -0.75
CA GLN A 6 -5.74 3.18 -1.08
C GLN A 6 -5.82 4.13 -2.26
N ARG A 7 -6.53 3.70 -3.30
CA ARG A 7 -6.87 4.57 -4.44
C ARG A 7 -7.91 5.58 -3.95
N VAL A 8 -7.68 6.86 -4.16
CA VAL A 8 -8.57 7.90 -3.63
C VAL A 8 -8.98 8.91 -4.69
N LYS A 9 -10.20 9.43 -4.56
CA LYS A 9 -10.65 10.65 -5.24
C LYS A 9 -10.13 11.91 -4.54
N SER A 10 -9.96 11.82 -3.22
CA SER A 10 -9.33 12.81 -2.36
C SER A 10 -8.94 12.19 -1.02
N ALA A 11 -7.93 12.76 -0.37
CA ALA A 11 -7.57 12.44 1.01
C ALA A 11 -6.94 13.65 1.70
N SER A 12 -7.04 13.72 3.03
CA SER A 12 -6.46 14.80 3.82
C SER A 12 -6.04 14.35 5.21
N VAL A 13 -5.12 15.10 5.80
CA VAL A 13 -4.67 14.96 7.20
C VAL A 13 -4.97 16.25 7.93
N THR A 14 -5.61 16.11 9.10
CA THR A 14 -5.74 17.21 10.07
C THR A 14 -5.14 16.82 11.41
N VAL A 15 -4.61 17.81 12.14
CA VAL A 15 -4.10 17.68 13.50
C VAL A 15 -4.71 18.81 14.32
N ASP A 16 -5.34 18.48 15.44
CA ASP A 16 -6.05 19.46 16.30
C ASP A 16 -7.03 20.35 15.50
N GLY A 17 -7.71 19.75 14.51
CA GLY A 17 -8.65 20.44 13.62
C GLY A 17 -8.03 21.32 12.53
N GLN A 18 -6.69 21.42 12.46
CA GLN A 18 -5.98 22.18 11.44
C GLN A 18 -5.57 21.30 10.27
N LEU A 19 -5.81 21.78 9.05
CA LEU A 19 -5.38 21.10 7.82
C LEU A 19 -3.86 21.12 7.70
N ILE A 20 -3.24 19.95 7.72
CA ILE A 20 -1.81 19.77 7.51
C ILE A 20 -1.52 19.56 6.03
N SER A 21 -2.30 18.67 5.40
CA SER A 21 -2.12 18.34 3.98
C SER A 21 -3.39 17.76 3.38
N SER A 22 -3.49 17.88 2.06
CA SER A 22 -4.55 17.28 1.26
C SER A 22 -4.06 16.94 -0.13
N ILE A 23 -4.67 15.94 -0.73
CA ILE A 23 -4.52 15.53 -2.12
C ILE A 23 -5.88 15.36 -2.79
N GLY A 24 -5.92 15.56 -4.10
CA GLY A 24 -7.00 15.15 -4.99
C GLY A 24 -6.90 13.68 -5.39
N LYS A 25 -7.15 13.39 -6.67
CA LYS A 25 -7.10 12.02 -7.20
C LYS A 25 -5.70 11.45 -7.06
N GLY A 26 -5.56 10.25 -6.49
CA GLY A 26 -4.24 9.71 -6.19
C GLY A 26 -4.21 8.50 -5.28
N LEU A 27 -3.14 8.39 -4.49
CA LEU A 27 -2.92 7.36 -3.48
C LEU A 27 -2.81 7.95 -2.08
N LEU A 28 -3.60 7.40 -1.15
CA LEU A 28 -3.26 7.44 0.28
C LEU A 28 -2.38 6.23 0.59
N VAL A 29 -1.22 6.46 1.21
CA VAL A 29 -0.26 5.42 1.58
C VAL A 29 -0.05 5.45 3.09
N LEU A 30 -0.63 4.48 3.78
CA LEU A 30 -0.33 4.21 5.18
C LEU A 30 0.96 3.38 5.24
N ALA A 31 2.03 3.90 5.83
CA ALA A 31 3.35 3.27 5.83
C ALA A 31 3.84 2.91 7.23
N ALA A 32 4.26 1.68 7.41
CA ALA A 32 4.79 1.14 8.67
C ALA A 32 6.23 0.66 8.50
N ILE A 33 7.07 1.06 9.45
CA ILE A 33 8.47 0.66 9.55
C ILE A 33 8.60 -0.48 10.55
N SER A 34 9.13 -1.61 10.11
CA SER A 34 9.50 -2.75 10.97
C SER A 34 10.86 -2.55 11.61
N LYS A 35 11.07 -3.17 12.77
CA LYS A 35 12.37 -3.21 13.45
C LYS A 35 13.48 -3.82 12.58
N ASP A 36 13.13 -4.64 11.59
CA ASP A 36 14.09 -5.31 10.70
C ASP A 36 14.33 -4.55 9.39
N ASP A 37 13.58 -3.46 9.16
CA ASP A 37 13.71 -2.67 7.93
C ASP A 37 15.04 -1.93 7.84
N ASN A 38 15.50 -1.73 6.61
CA ASN A 38 16.69 -0.97 6.27
C ASN A 38 16.44 -0.10 5.02
N GLU A 39 17.47 0.59 4.56
CA GLU A 39 17.38 1.47 3.39
C GLU A 39 16.95 0.75 2.11
N LYS A 40 17.32 -0.52 1.92
CA LYS A 40 16.88 -1.28 0.74
C LYS A 40 15.37 -1.49 0.74
N ASP A 41 14.75 -1.69 1.91
CA ASP A 41 13.29 -1.79 2.04
C ASP A 41 12.62 -0.47 1.68
N VAL A 42 13.20 0.65 2.12
CA VAL A 42 12.75 2.00 1.77
C VAL A 42 12.76 2.19 0.26
N GLU A 43 13.89 1.90 -0.39
CA GLU A 43 14.05 2.07 -1.83
C GLU A 43 13.09 1.18 -2.63
N ALA A 44 12.99 -0.09 -2.24
CA ALA A 44 12.10 -1.05 -2.88
C ALA A 44 10.64 -0.63 -2.73
N MET A 45 10.20 -0.23 -1.54
CA MET A 45 8.82 0.16 -1.28
C MET A 45 8.46 1.46 -2.03
N ALA A 46 9.30 2.49 -1.96
CA ALA A 46 9.06 3.77 -2.64
C ALA A 46 8.88 3.57 -4.16
N ALA A 47 9.76 2.78 -4.79
CA ALA A 47 9.63 2.45 -6.21
C ALA A 47 8.39 1.59 -6.51
N LYS A 48 8.04 0.66 -5.62
CA LYS A 48 6.91 -0.26 -5.80
C LYS A 48 5.57 0.47 -5.77
N ILE A 49 5.38 1.43 -4.85
CA ILE A 49 4.10 2.15 -4.74
C ILE A 49 3.83 3.04 -5.96
N LEU A 50 4.86 3.70 -6.50
CA LEU A 50 4.72 4.57 -7.68
C LEU A 50 4.46 3.76 -8.95
N LYS A 51 4.99 2.53 -9.02
CA LYS A 51 4.80 1.61 -10.15
C LYS A 51 3.54 0.74 -10.03
N ALA A 52 2.81 0.82 -8.92
CA ALA A 52 1.59 0.04 -8.73
C ALA A 52 0.52 0.47 -9.74
N ARG A 53 0.07 -0.46 -10.58
CA ARG A 53 -0.92 -0.19 -11.62
C ARG A 53 -2.33 -0.39 -11.06
N LEU A 54 -2.95 0.70 -10.64
CA LEU A 54 -4.21 0.71 -9.89
C LEU A 54 -5.35 1.43 -10.64
N TRP A 55 -5.10 1.90 -11.85
CA TRP A 55 -6.08 2.48 -12.76
C TRP A 55 -6.09 1.74 -14.09
N ASP A 56 -7.20 1.87 -14.80
CA ASP A 56 -7.32 1.37 -16.16
C ASP A 56 -6.59 2.32 -17.13
N ASP A 57 -6.18 1.78 -18.26
CA ASP A 57 -5.64 2.54 -19.39
C ASP A 57 -6.79 2.89 -20.33
N GLU A 58 -7.28 4.12 -20.19
CA GLU A 58 -8.38 4.68 -20.99
C GLU A 58 -7.95 5.05 -22.42
N SER A 59 -6.66 4.92 -22.78
CA SER A 59 -6.19 5.21 -24.15
C SER A 59 -6.57 4.14 -25.18
N LYS A 60 -7.16 3.02 -24.73
CA LYS A 60 -7.55 1.87 -25.55
C LYS A 60 -9.05 1.64 -25.49
N ASP A 61 -9.62 1.05 -26.55
CA ASP A 61 -11.02 0.60 -26.59
C ASP A 61 -11.09 -0.91 -26.87
N PRO A 62 -11.53 -1.75 -25.88
CA PRO A 62 -11.93 -1.36 -24.53
C PRO A 62 -10.74 -0.96 -23.66
N PRO A 63 -10.96 -0.20 -22.56
CA PRO A 63 -9.90 0.20 -21.64
C PRO A 63 -9.09 -0.98 -21.11
N GLY A 64 -7.78 -0.80 -21.06
CA GLY A 64 -6.87 -1.82 -20.53
C GLY A 64 -6.93 -1.86 -19.01
N ARG A 65 -7.49 -2.93 -18.43
CA ARG A 65 -7.64 -3.01 -16.98
C ARG A 65 -6.32 -3.11 -16.22
N TRP A 66 -6.20 -2.38 -15.11
CA TRP A 66 -5.03 -2.41 -14.21
C TRP A 66 -3.69 -2.13 -14.92
N LYS A 67 -3.68 -1.11 -15.78
CA LYS A 67 -2.52 -0.79 -16.63
C LYS A 67 -1.80 0.50 -16.26
N SER A 68 -2.47 1.43 -15.61
CA SER A 68 -1.95 2.76 -15.29
C SER A 68 -1.59 2.88 -13.81
N ASN A 69 -0.46 3.52 -13.53
CA ASN A 69 0.00 3.84 -12.18
C ASN A 69 -0.30 5.30 -11.80
N VAL A 70 0.05 5.73 -10.58
CA VAL A 70 -0.25 7.09 -10.08
C VAL A 70 0.44 8.18 -10.91
N SER A 71 1.64 7.93 -11.41
CA SER A 71 2.35 8.85 -12.29
C SER A 71 1.69 8.97 -13.66
N ASP A 72 1.22 7.84 -14.23
CA ASP A 72 0.55 7.81 -15.54
C ASP A 72 -0.74 8.66 -15.54
N ILE A 73 -1.49 8.63 -14.43
CA ILE A 73 -2.71 9.44 -14.27
C ILE A 73 -2.46 10.85 -13.74
N GLN A 74 -1.17 11.24 -13.58
CA GLN A 74 -0.74 12.50 -12.98
C GLN A 74 -1.35 12.77 -11.58
N GLY A 75 -1.61 11.71 -10.83
CA GLY A 75 -2.23 11.77 -9.52
C GLY A 75 -1.25 12.17 -8.41
N GLU A 76 -1.80 12.47 -7.23
CA GLU A 76 -1.03 12.84 -6.05
C GLU A 76 -0.82 11.65 -5.09
N VAL A 77 0.13 11.78 -4.17
CA VAL A 77 0.44 10.76 -3.16
C VAL A 77 0.46 11.40 -1.78
N LEU A 78 -0.30 10.88 -0.84
CA LEU A 78 -0.29 11.27 0.57
C LEU A 78 0.30 10.14 1.40
N CYS A 79 1.49 10.34 1.95
CA CYS A 79 2.14 9.40 2.85
C CYS A 79 1.75 9.70 4.30
N VAL A 80 1.38 8.67 5.07
CA VAL A 80 1.06 8.79 6.50
C VAL A 80 1.72 7.66 7.28
N SER A 81 2.44 7.98 8.34
CA SER A 81 3.05 6.99 9.22
C SER A 81 1.98 6.19 9.99
N GLN A 82 2.01 4.85 9.92
CA GLN A 82 1.00 3.97 10.50
C GLN A 82 1.61 2.71 11.12
N PHE A 83 2.24 2.82 12.29
CA PHE A 83 2.92 1.68 12.93
C PHE A 83 1.99 0.48 13.21
N THR A 84 0.68 0.71 13.35
CA THR A 84 -0.30 -0.33 13.67
C THR A 84 -0.49 -1.37 12.57
N LEU A 85 -0.02 -1.13 11.34
CA LEU A 85 -0.03 -2.15 10.28
C LEU A 85 0.82 -3.38 10.64
N LEU A 86 1.74 -3.23 11.59
CA LEU A 86 2.61 -4.31 12.10
C LEU A 86 2.08 -4.94 13.40
N ALA A 87 0.84 -4.65 13.77
CA ALA A 87 0.19 -5.27 14.92
C ALA A 87 0.04 -6.79 14.75
N SER A 88 0.31 -7.52 15.84
CA SER A 88 -0.04 -8.92 15.99
C SER A 88 -1.28 -9.05 16.87
N MET A 89 -2.28 -9.80 16.40
CA MET A 89 -3.51 -10.14 17.15
C MET A 89 -3.52 -11.61 17.59
N LYS A 90 -2.35 -12.28 17.61
CA LYS A 90 -2.28 -13.73 17.90
C LYS A 90 -2.53 -14.08 19.37
N LYS A 91 -2.29 -13.14 20.30
CA LYS A 91 -2.42 -13.36 21.76
C LYS A 91 -3.58 -12.51 22.30
N GLY A 92 -4.81 -13.01 22.13
CA GLY A 92 -6.03 -12.31 22.58
C GLY A 92 -6.41 -11.12 21.70
N ASN A 93 -7.26 -10.22 22.23
CA ASN A 93 -7.89 -9.15 21.47
C ASN A 93 -7.14 -7.80 21.52
N LYS A 94 -6.02 -7.72 22.25
CA LYS A 94 -5.20 -6.51 22.33
C LYS A 94 -4.10 -6.58 21.27
N PRO A 95 -3.92 -5.56 20.42
CA PRO A 95 -2.83 -5.53 19.46
C PRO A 95 -1.49 -5.44 20.17
N ASP A 96 -0.54 -6.24 19.71
CA ASP A 96 0.85 -6.20 20.12
C ASP A 96 1.73 -5.67 18.98
N PHE A 97 2.61 -4.70 19.28
CA PHE A 97 3.38 -3.95 18.28
C PHE A 97 4.89 -4.26 18.32
N HIS A 98 5.29 -5.42 18.84
CA HIS A 98 6.72 -5.81 18.96
C HIS A 98 7.50 -5.89 17.62
N GLN A 99 6.79 -5.82 16.49
CA GLN A 99 7.39 -5.83 15.15
C GLN A 99 7.65 -4.42 14.61
N SER A 100 7.00 -3.39 15.17
CA SER A 100 7.23 -2.00 14.77
C SER A 100 8.62 -1.52 15.20
N ALA A 101 9.27 -0.72 14.36
CA ALA A 101 10.50 -0.03 14.75
C ALA A 101 10.26 0.94 15.91
N ASN A 102 11.30 1.18 16.72
CA ASN A 102 11.28 2.19 17.77
C ASN A 102 11.27 3.62 17.19
N GLY A 103 11.00 4.63 18.02
CA GLY A 103 10.75 6.01 17.58
C GLY A 103 11.82 6.60 16.66
N ASP A 104 13.10 6.48 17.01
CA ASP A 104 14.19 7.08 16.22
C ASP A 104 14.40 6.34 14.88
N LYS A 105 14.45 5.00 14.90
CA LYS A 105 14.58 4.22 13.66
C LYS A 105 13.36 4.42 12.75
N ALA A 106 12.16 4.41 13.33
CA ALA A 106 10.91 4.62 12.60
C ALA A 106 10.88 6.01 11.95
N ARG A 107 11.25 7.07 12.69
CA ARG A 107 11.31 8.44 12.16
C ARG A 107 12.31 8.55 11.01
N THR A 108 13.54 8.05 11.20
CA THR A 108 14.60 8.12 10.18
C THR A 108 14.20 7.39 8.90
N LEU A 109 13.72 6.15 9.00
CA LEU A 109 13.35 5.37 7.82
C LEU A 109 12.04 5.87 7.17
N TYR A 110 11.08 6.37 7.95
CA TYR A 110 9.89 7.00 7.39
C TYR A 110 10.23 8.26 6.59
N GLN A 111 11.08 9.13 7.16
CA GLN A 111 11.52 10.33 6.46
C GLN A 111 12.32 9.99 5.19
N ALA A 112 13.17 8.97 5.26
CA ALA A 112 13.89 8.45 4.09
C ALA A 112 12.92 7.94 3.03
N PHE A 113 11.87 7.21 3.42
CA PHE A 113 10.81 6.75 2.53
C PHE A 113 10.07 7.90 1.86
N PHE A 114 9.56 8.87 2.62
CA PHE A 114 8.89 10.04 2.07
C PHE A 114 9.78 10.80 1.08
N ASN A 115 11.04 11.06 1.46
CA ASN A 115 12.01 11.74 0.60
C ASN A 115 12.31 10.93 -0.67
N LYS A 116 12.40 9.60 -0.59
CA LYS A 116 12.62 8.74 -1.75
C LYS A 116 11.43 8.75 -2.70
N VAL A 117 10.19 8.73 -2.19
CA VAL A 117 8.98 8.86 -3.02
C VAL A 117 8.97 10.21 -3.74
N LYS A 118 9.28 11.31 -3.04
CA LYS A 118 9.44 12.64 -3.66
C LYS A 118 10.49 12.67 -4.76
N ALA A 119 11.65 12.07 -4.52
CA ALA A 119 12.76 12.07 -5.47
C ALA A 119 12.49 11.20 -6.72
N LEU A 120 11.67 10.16 -6.58
CA LEU A 120 11.29 9.27 -7.69
C LEU A 120 10.08 9.78 -8.48
N TYR A 121 9.40 10.83 -8.01
CA TYR A 121 8.22 11.40 -8.67
C TYR A 121 8.35 12.94 -8.78
N GLU A 122 7.25 13.66 -8.56
CA GLU A 122 7.19 15.12 -8.57
C GLU A 122 7.04 15.61 -7.11
N PRO A 123 8.02 16.35 -6.55
CA PRO A 123 8.01 16.75 -5.14
C PRO A 123 6.74 17.48 -4.68
N GLU A 124 6.09 18.20 -5.58
CA GLU A 124 4.86 18.95 -5.36
C GLU A 124 3.61 18.06 -5.26
N LYS A 125 3.62 16.88 -5.88
CA LYS A 125 2.51 15.91 -5.86
C LYS A 125 2.57 14.93 -4.70
N VAL A 126 3.65 14.95 -3.92
CA VAL A 126 3.84 14.06 -2.77
C VAL A 126 3.71 14.85 -1.48
N LYS A 127 2.65 14.55 -0.72
CA LYS A 127 2.31 15.17 0.56
C LYS A 127 2.59 14.21 1.72
N ASP A 128 2.82 14.78 2.89
CA ASP A 128 3.07 14.05 4.13
C ASP A 128 1.94 14.31 5.13
N GLY A 129 1.78 13.41 6.09
CA GLY A 129 1.12 13.70 7.35
C GLY A 129 2.06 14.41 8.31
N LEU A 130 1.82 14.24 9.61
CA LEU A 130 2.70 14.73 10.67
C LEU A 130 3.14 13.54 11.54
N PHE A 131 4.39 13.11 11.37
CA PHE A 131 4.93 11.94 12.06
C PHE A 131 4.77 12.06 13.59
N ALA A 132 4.28 10.99 14.23
CA ALA A 132 4.02 10.90 15.66
C ALA A 132 2.96 11.85 16.24
N ALA A 133 2.23 12.60 15.40
CA ALA A 133 1.03 13.31 15.84
C ALA A 133 -0.21 12.40 15.81
N MET A 134 -1.19 12.72 16.65
CA MET A 134 -2.54 12.18 16.50
C MET A 134 -3.19 12.91 15.33
N MET A 135 -3.56 12.14 14.30
CA MET A 135 -4.05 12.67 13.03
C MET A 135 -5.45 12.14 12.77
N ASP A 136 -6.32 13.02 12.28
CA ASP A 136 -7.55 12.61 11.60
C ASP A 136 -7.27 12.54 10.10
N VAL A 137 -7.35 11.33 9.54
CA VAL A 137 -7.10 11.06 8.12
C VAL A 137 -8.44 10.82 7.43
N ALA A 138 -8.86 11.78 6.61
CA ALA A 138 -10.07 11.67 5.80
C ALA A 138 -9.74 11.17 4.39
N LEU A 139 -10.61 10.33 3.82
CA LEU A 139 -10.46 9.88 2.44
C LEU A 139 -11.81 9.59 1.76
N VAL A 140 -11.80 9.68 0.43
CA VAL A 140 -12.84 9.12 -0.43
C VAL A 140 -12.21 8.02 -1.27
N ASN A 141 -12.39 6.75 -0.86
CA ASN A 141 -11.80 5.61 -1.55
C ASN A 141 -12.47 5.37 -2.91
N ASP A 142 -11.66 5.28 -3.96
CA ASP A 142 -12.12 5.18 -5.34
C ASP A 142 -12.17 3.72 -5.79
N GLY A 143 -13.35 3.10 -5.78
CA GLY A 143 -13.55 1.69 -6.19
C GLY A 143 -14.48 0.91 -5.25
N PRO A 144 -14.07 0.58 -4.00
CA PRO A 144 -12.77 0.88 -3.40
C PRO A 144 -11.66 -0.05 -3.89
N VAL A 145 -10.43 0.47 -3.98
CA VAL A 145 -9.22 -0.31 -4.25
C VAL A 145 -8.25 -0.12 -3.09
N THR A 146 -7.90 -1.22 -2.43
CA THR A 146 -6.97 -1.24 -1.29
C THR A 146 -5.98 -2.39 -1.44
N ILE A 147 -4.68 -2.09 -1.44
CA ILE A 147 -3.61 -3.06 -1.67
C ILE A 147 -2.62 -3.02 -0.52
N GLN A 148 -2.24 -4.19 -0.02
CA GLN A 148 -1.17 -4.33 0.96
C GLN A 148 0.12 -4.73 0.26
N ILE A 149 1.23 -4.10 0.61
CA ILE A 149 2.55 -4.46 0.12
C ILE A 149 3.47 -4.63 1.33
N ASP A 150 4.24 -5.71 1.34
CA ASP A 150 5.26 -5.99 2.35
C ASP A 150 6.57 -6.28 1.62
N THR A 151 7.68 -5.64 2.02
CA THR A 151 9.01 -5.94 1.45
C THR A 151 9.56 -7.27 1.96
N ASN A 152 9.02 -7.80 3.06
CA ASN A 152 9.37 -9.11 3.61
C ASN A 152 8.08 -9.88 3.94
N PRO A 153 7.33 -10.33 2.92
CA PRO A 153 6.10 -11.06 3.15
C PRO A 153 6.41 -12.35 3.91
N PRO A 154 5.52 -12.80 4.81
CA PRO A 154 5.64 -14.13 5.40
C PRO A 154 5.79 -15.16 4.28
N LYS A 155 6.68 -16.14 4.47
CA LYS A 155 6.73 -17.30 3.58
C LYS A 155 5.35 -17.95 3.61
N THR A 156 4.59 -17.77 2.54
CA THR A 156 3.37 -18.51 2.33
C THR A 156 3.79 -19.91 1.94
N GLU A 157 3.34 -20.91 2.69
CA GLU A 157 3.39 -22.28 2.21
C GLU A 157 2.56 -22.32 0.93
N ASP A 158 3.20 -22.70 -0.18
CA ASP A 158 2.53 -22.80 -1.45
C ASP A 158 1.46 -23.91 -1.33
N PRO A 159 0.16 -23.59 -1.40
CA PRO A 159 -0.89 -24.60 -1.29
C PRO A 159 -0.86 -25.59 -2.47
N SER A 160 -0.08 -25.32 -3.53
CA SER A 160 0.15 -26.26 -4.64
C SER A 160 1.27 -27.29 -4.35
N ALA A 161 2.06 -27.11 -3.29
CA ALA A 161 3.14 -28.03 -2.92
C ALA A 161 2.67 -29.23 -2.07
N SER A 162 1.42 -29.23 -1.57
CA SER A 162 0.82 -30.37 -0.89
C SER A 162 -0.11 -31.15 -1.83
N GLY A 163 0.44 -31.98 -2.72
CA GLY A 163 -0.40 -32.73 -3.65
C GLY A 163 0.29 -33.64 -4.66
N SER A 164 1.37 -34.35 -4.30
CA SER A 164 1.86 -35.49 -5.09
C SER A 164 1.41 -36.80 -4.45
N SER A 165 0.15 -37.15 -4.65
CA SER A 165 -0.32 -38.53 -4.51
C SER A 165 -1.28 -38.81 -5.66
N SER A 166 -0.88 -39.78 -6.49
CA SER A 166 -1.57 -40.20 -7.69
C SER A 166 -3.02 -40.61 -7.42
N ASN A 167 -3.96 -40.02 -8.16
CA ASN A 167 -4.95 -40.80 -8.92
C ASN A 167 -5.79 -39.86 -9.78
N ASN A 168 -5.75 -40.09 -11.09
CA ASN A 168 -6.69 -39.52 -12.05
C ASN A 168 -7.93 -40.44 -12.07
N PRO A 169 -9.16 -39.91 -12.08
CA PRO A 169 -9.81 -39.79 -13.39
C PRO A 169 -10.69 -38.54 -13.56
N LYS A 170 -10.57 -37.92 -14.75
CA LYS A 170 -11.54 -37.10 -15.51
C LYS A 170 -12.77 -36.55 -14.75
N THR A 171 -12.89 -35.22 -14.66
CA THR A 171 -14.16 -34.49 -14.95
C THR A 171 -13.99 -32.96 -14.88
N ASN A 172 -14.68 -32.28 -15.82
CA ASN A 172 -15.09 -30.87 -15.91
C ASN A 172 -14.09 -29.74 -15.63
N LYS A 173 -13.73 -29.02 -16.72
CA LYS A 173 -13.22 -27.64 -16.68
C LYS A 173 -14.29 -26.73 -16.04
N SER A 174 -14.19 -26.50 -14.74
CA SER A 174 -14.80 -25.33 -14.11
C SER A 174 -14.03 -24.10 -14.59
N GLN A 175 -14.63 -23.31 -15.48
CA GLN A 175 -14.16 -21.95 -15.75
C GLN A 175 -14.32 -21.16 -14.46
N THR A 176 -13.23 -20.98 -13.71
CA THR A 176 -13.15 -19.94 -12.68
C THR A 176 -13.22 -18.60 -13.41
N VAL A 177 -14.41 -17.99 -13.40
CA VAL A 177 -14.57 -16.60 -13.81
C VAL A 177 -13.86 -15.76 -12.76
N ASP A 178 -12.75 -15.13 -13.13
CA ASP A 178 -12.12 -14.12 -12.28
C ASP A 178 -13.13 -12.96 -12.15
N VAL A 179 -13.63 -12.76 -10.92
CA VAL A 179 -14.62 -11.72 -10.62
C VAL A 179 -14.02 -10.34 -10.86
N ASN A 180 -12.69 -10.22 -10.84
CA ASN A 180 -11.96 -8.98 -11.04
C ASN A 180 -11.80 -8.56 -12.50
N ASP A 181 -12.27 -9.37 -13.47
CA ASP A 181 -12.17 -9.08 -14.91
C ASP A 181 -13.52 -8.78 -15.60
N ARG A 182 -14.61 -8.62 -14.85
CA ARG A 182 -15.92 -8.36 -15.46
C ARG A 182 -16.04 -6.95 -16.06
N LYS A 183 -16.56 -6.95 -17.30
CA LYS A 183 -16.87 -5.84 -18.22
C LYS A 183 -17.64 -4.69 -17.58
#